data_AF-A0A0V1I8P2-F1
#
_entry.id   AF-A0A0V1I8P2-F1
#
_cell.length_a   1.000
_cell.length_b   1.000
_cell.length_c   1.000
_cell.angle_alpha   90.00
_cell.angle_beta   90.00
_cell.angle_gamma   90.00
#
_symmetry.space_group_name_H-M   'P 1'
#
loop_
_entity.id
_entity.type
_entity.pdbx_description
1 polymer ?
#
loop_
_entity_poly.entity_id
_entity_poly.type
_entity_poly.pdbx_seq_one_letter_code
_entity_poly.pdbx_strand_id
1 'polypeptide(L)'
;MMDLKMSVSDCRTALSNFQSRVSDFEISFKDHLSVRTSVGQFQISARKTLTHFLHEVSELKRITKMSILDEEECKKELSKLNNYEMRFDEMLSHLPCENNGIYLNIILGNISVSILNRMQRIRYKEDYEKFKLRVNLILFVFAPVVYFFHLRVLDAAYNFFLVWYYCTLTIRESILQCNGSRIKGWWLFHHYASAVLSGIMLTWPDGECYQNSRKQLLFFSFYISFVTFLQCQYQRGCLYRLKALGRRHSMDITVEGFHTWMFRGLTFLLPFLIIGYVFQLYNAYLLYHLSQTYHCREWQVSVLALVFLLMAAGNTLTTAEVCFHKVRHRLDVRDRLQCWHFRVSVLAAGNFEKKHIESAEEQLRIIVRKISTVAPFLPVLPPNCSFDCFAYTDCEVECPDDWSELKPKTVTTEQMINLGSFNVGFYSIDLTVCYK
;
A
#
# COMPACT_ATOMS: atom_id res chain seq x y z
N MET A 1 14.17 26.85 -62.29
CA MET A 1 13.47 26.22 -61.15
C MET A 1 12.11 25.80 -61.69
N MET A 2 12.02 24.59 -62.26
CA MET A 2 10.86 24.14 -63.03
C MET A 2 9.85 23.49 -62.06
N ASP A 3 8.72 24.16 -61.88
CA ASP A 3 7.53 23.59 -61.24
C ASP A 3 7.06 22.36 -62.04
N LEU A 4 7.28 21.16 -61.51
CA LEU A 4 6.57 19.97 -61.99
C LEU A 4 5.08 20.15 -61.65
N LYS A 5 4.29 20.66 -62.60
CA LYS A 5 2.83 20.64 -62.52
C LYS A 5 2.36 19.19 -62.68
N MET A 6 1.86 18.59 -61.60
CA MET A 6 1.18 17.28 -61.63
C MET A 6 0.07 17.27 -62.68
N SER A 7 -0.05 16.17 -63.43
CA SER A 7 -1.12 16.02 -64.42
C SER A 7 -2.49 15.86 -63.75
N VAL A 8 -3.56 16.30 -64.43
CA VAL A 8 -4.94 16.19 -63.92
C VAL A 8 -5.35 14.72 -63.73
N SER A 9 -4.82 13.80 -64.54
CA SER A 9 -5.03 12.35 -64.37
C SER A 9 -4.37 11.82 -63.10
N ASP A 10 -3.15 12.25 -62.80
CA ASP A 10 -2.45 11.84 -61.57
C ASP A 10 -3.17 12.37 -60.33
N CYS A 11 -3.73 13.58 -60.41
CA CYS A 11 -4.55 14.17 -59.36
C CYS A 11 -5.85 13.37 -59.15
N ARG A 12 -6.54 12.95 -60.23
CA ARG A 12 -7.75 12.12 -60.13
C ARG A 12 -7.46 10.73 -59.55
N THR A 13 -6.38 10.08 -59.96
CA THR A 13 -5.97 8.77 -59.43
C THR A 13 -5.56 8.88 -57.95
N ALA A 14 -4.84 9.93 -57.57
CA ALA A 14 -4.53 10.19 -56.17
C ALA A 14 -5.80 10.43 -55.33
N LEU A 15 -6.78 11.15 -55.89
CA LEU A 15 -8.07 11.39 -55.24
C LEU A 15 -8.88 10.10 -55.08
N SER A 16 -8.97 9.25 -56.11
CA SER A 16 -9.69 7.97 -56.00
C SER A 16 -9.02 7.03 -55.00
N ASN A 17 -7.69 6.98 -54.98
CA ASN A 17 -6.93 6.19 -54.00
C ASN A 17 -7.13 6.71 -52.58
N PHE A 18 -7.21 8.04 -52.39
CA PHE A 18 -7.57 8.63 -51.11
C PHE A 18 -9.00 8.27 -50.69
N GLN A 19 -9.98 8.41 -51.60
CA GLN A 19 -11.38 8.05 -51.34
C GLN A 19 -11.55 6.58 -50.96
N SER A 20 -10.86 5.67 -51.64
CA SER A 20 -10.86 4.24 -51.27
C SER A 20 -10.35 4.03 -49.85
N ARG A 21 -9.19 4.62 -49.49
CA ARG A 21 -8.63 4.50 -48.13
C ARG A 21 -9.54 5.08 -47.05
N VAL A 22 -10.23 6.18 -47.35
CA VAL A 22 -11.22 6.77 -46.42
C VAL A 22 -12.40 5.83 -46.24
N SER A 23 -12.93 5.26 -47.33
CA SER A 23 -14.03 4.29 -47.28
C SER A 23 -13.64 3.06 -46.44
N ASP A 24 -12.43 2.54 -46.62
CA ASP A 24 -11.92 1.39 -45.84
C ASP A 24 -11.82 1.74 -44.35
N PHE A 25 -11.33 2.94 -44.02
CA PHE A 25 -11.25 3.42 -42.64
C PHE A 25 -12.64 3.63 -42.01
N GLU A 26 -13.61 4.16 -42.76
CA GLU A 26 -14.98 4.35 -42.27
C GLU A 26 -15.64 3.02 -41.88
N ILE A 27 -15.39 1.95 -42.63
CA ILE A 27 -15.85 0.61 -42.28
C ILE A 27 -15.21 0.16 -40.97
N SER A 28 -13.88 0.23 -40.87
CA SER A 28 -13.15 -0.14 -39.64
C SER A 28 -13.59 0.68 -38.42
N PHE A 29 -13.90 1.97 -38.61
CA PHE A 29 -14.40 2.84 -37.53
C PHE A 29 -15.82 2.46 -37.08
N LYS A 30 -16.70 2.06 -38.00
CA LYS A 30 -18.02 1.52 -37.66
C LYS A 30 -17.91 0.22 -36.86
N ASP A 31 -16.98 -0.66 -37.23
CA ASP A 31 -16.69 -1.88 -36.47
C ASP A 31 -16.16 -1.56 -35.06
N HIS A 32 -15.30 -0.57 -34.93
CA HIS A 32 -14.85 -0.11 -33.61
C HIS A 32 -16.01 0.36 -32.72
N LEU A 33 -16.98 1.11 -33.28
CA LEU A 33 -18.16 1.58 -32.54
C LEU A 33 -19.07 0.43 -32.09
N SER A 34 -19.25 -0.58 -32.94
CA SER A 34 -20.07 -1.76 -32.60
C SER A 34 -19.44 -2.57 -31.48
N VAL A 35 -18.13 -2.84 -31.57
CA VAL A 35 -17.35 -3.53 -30.53
C VAL A 35 -17.35 -2.73 -29.22
N ARG A 36 -17.20 -1.41 -29.27
CA ARG A 36 -17.24 -0.57 -28.06
C ARG A 36 -18.58 -0.68 -27.33
N THR A 37 -19.67 -0.74 -28.08
CA THR A 37 -21.02 -0.85 -27.52
C THR A 37 -21.26 -2.21 -26.89
N SER A 38 -20.85 -3.29 -27.57
CA SER A 38 -20.98 -4.65 -27.03
C SER A 38 -20.12 -4.84 -25.77
N VAL A 39 -18.89 -4.32 -25.75
CA VAL A 39 -18.04 -4.32 -24.54
C VAL A 39 -18.74 -3.64 -23.36
N GLY A 40 -19.37 -2.48 -23.58
CA GLY A 40 -20.14 -1.80 -22.53
C GLY A 40 -21.29 -2.66 -21.97
N GLN A 41 -22.01 -3.37 -22.83
CA GLN A 41 -23.09 -4.28 -22.42
C GLN A 41 -22.55 -5.47 -21.61
N PHE A 42 -21.45 -6.08 -22.06
CA PHE A 42 -20.79 -7.17 -21.32
C PHE A 42 -20.28 -6.70 -19.96
N GLN A 43 -19.72 -5.50 -19.86
CA GLN A 43 -19.25 -4.95 -18.59
C GLN A 43 -20.39 -4.78 -17.57
N ILE A 44 -21.53 -4.26 -18.00
CA ILE A 44 -22.72 -4.11 -17.14
C ILE A 44 -23.24 -5.48 -16.71
N SER A 45 -23.37 -6.42 -17.66
CA SER A 45 -23.86 -7.77 -17.38
C SER A 45 -22.93 -8.52 -16.42
N ALA A 46 -21.63 -8.55 -16.70
CA ALA A 46 -20.63 -9.24 -15.88
C ALA A 46 -20.58 -8.67 -14.46
N ARG A 47 -20.68 -7.34 -14.30
CA ARG A 47 -20.74 -6.74 -12.96
C ARG A 47 -21.98 -7.18 -12.21
N LYS A 48 -23.17 -7.08 -12.82
CA LYS A 48 -24.42 -7.51 -12.15
C LYS A 48 -24.33 -8.95 -11.65
N THR A 49 -23.80 -9.85 -12.48
CA THR A 49 -23.59 -11.26 -12.11
C THR A 49 -22.59 -11.41 -10.96
N LEU A 50 -21.44 -10.73 -11.01
CA LEU A 50 -20.43 -10.81 -9.95
C LEU A 50 -20.93 -10.21 -8.62
N THR A 51 -21.66 -9.09 -8.66
CA THR A 51 -22.28 -8.50 -7.46
C THR A 51 -23.31 -9.44 -6.84
N HIS A 52 -24.08 -10.16 -7.66
CA HIS A 52 -24.99 -11.20 -7.19
C HIS A 52 -24.22 -12.34 -6.49
N PHE A 53 -23.17 -12.86 -7.12
CA PHE A 53 -22.34 -13.91 -6.52
C PHE A 53 -21.67 -13.48 -5.21
N LEU A 54 -21.20 -12.23 -5.10
CA LEU A 54 -20.65 -11.69 -3.85
C LEU A 54 -21.71 -11.60 -2.75
N HIS A 55 -22.95 -11.23 -3.09
CA HIS A 55 -24.06 -11.24 -2.15
C HIS A 55 -24.41 -12.66 -1.69
N GLU A 56 -24.47 -13.62 -2.62
CA GLU A 56 -24.68 -15.04 -2.29
C GLU A 56 -23.58 -15.59 -1.38
N VAL A 57 -22.31 -15.30 -1.66
CA VAL A 57 -21.19 -15.70 -0.80
C VAL A 57 -21.31 -15.08 0.59
N SER A 58 -21.71 -13.81 0.69
CA SER A 58 -21.91 -13.13 1.98
C SER A 58 -23.01 -13.79 2.80
N GLU A 59 -24.12 -14.16 2.16
CA GLU A 59 -25.22 -14.85 2.82
C GLU A 59 -24.85 -16.28 3.21
N LEU A 60 -24.15 -17.02 2.34
CA LEU A 60 -23.61 -18.34 2.65
C LEU A 60 -22.68 -18.29 3.86
N LYS A 61 -21.78 -17.30 3.94
CA LYS A 61 -20.92 -17.11 5.12
C LYS A 61 -21.73 -16.89 6.40
N ARG A 62 -22.85 -16.16 6.32
CA ARG A 62 -23.75 -15.93 7.45
C ARG A 62 -24.41 -17.23 7.89
N ILE A 63 -24.92 -18.01 6.93
CA ILE A 63 -25.54 -19.32 7.16
C ILE A 63 -24.54 -20.29 7.78
N THR A 64 -23.31 -20.40 7.23
CA THR A 64 -22.25 -21.28 7.75
C THR A 64 -21.90 -20.91 9.19
N LYS A 65 -21.78 -19.62 9.53
CA LYS A 65 -21.52 -19.17 10.91
C LYS A 65 -22.65 -19.48 11.89
N MET A 66 -23.89 -19.55 11.41
CA MET A 66 -25.08 -19.85 12.22
C MET A 66 -25.41 -21.34 12.27
N SER A 67 -24.77 -22.15 11.43
CA SER A 67 -25.03 -23.59 11.34
C SER A 67 -24.43 -24.35 12.52
N ILE A 68 -25.05 -25.49 12.86
CA ILE A 68 -24.56 -26.43 13.89
C ILE A 68 -23.48 -27.32 13.26
N LEU A 69 -22.45 -26.70 12.68
CA LEU A 69 -21.26 -27.39 12.18
C LEU A 69 -20.23 -27.47 13.30
N ASP A 70 -19.40 -28.50 13.25
CA ASP A 70 -18.21 -28.57 14.09
C ASP A 70 -17.25 -27.42 13.74
N GLU A 71 -16.49 -26.94 14.72
CA GLU A 71 -15.73 -25.69 14.59
C GLU A 71 -14.70 -25.74 13.44
N GLU A 72 -14.10 -26.91 13.22
CA GLU A 72 -13.14 -27.15 12.14
C GLU A 72 -13.81 -27.24 10.76
N GLU A 73 -14.99 -27.83 10.67
CA GLU A 73 -15.74 -27.91 9.40
C GLU A 73 -16.30 -26.53 9.00
N CYS A 74 -16.73 -25.74 9.99
CA CYS A 74 -17.13 -24.35 9.80
C CYS A 74 -15.98 -23.49 9.27
N LYS A 75 -14.76 -23.62 9.84
CA LYS A 75 -13.57 -22.92 9.33
C LYS A 75 -13.23 -23.32 7.89
N LYS A 76 -13.34 -24.60 7.56
CA LYS A 76 -13.06 -25.13 6.21
C LYS A 76 -14.05 -24.62 5.16
N GLU A 77 -15.34 -24.59 5.46
CA GLU A 77 -16.32 -24.03 4.52
C GLU A 77 -16.17 -22.50 4.39
N LEU A 78 -15.87 -21.81 5.50
CA LEU A 78 -15.63 -20.37 5.48
C LEU A 78 -14.38 -20.01 4.66
N SER A 79 -13.32 -20.82 4.69
CA SER A 79 -12.11 -20.60 3.89
C SER A 79 -12.39 -20.75 2.39
N LYS A 80 -13.19 -21.75 1.98
CA LYS A 80 -13.65 -21.90 0.59
C LYS A 80 -14.45 -20.67 0.12
N LEU A 81 -15.39 -20.20 0.94
CA LEU A 81 -16.19 -19.01 0.63
C LEU A 81 -15.33 -17.74 0.53
N ASN A 82 -14.30 -17.61 1.37
CA ASN A 82 -13.34 -16.51 1.28
C ASN A 82 -12.51 -16.57 -0.03
N ASN A 83 -12.17 -17.76 -0.51
CA ASN A 83 -11.45 -17.91 -1.79
C ASN A 83 -12.34 -17.48 -2.98
N TYR A 84 -13.61 -17.89 -2.99
CA TYR A 84 -14.56 -17.42 -4.00
C TYR A 84 -14.76 -15.90 -3.97
N GLU A 85 -14.93 -15.31 -2.78
CA GLU A 85 -15.02 -13.86 -2.61
C GLU A 85 -13.78 -13.16 -3.19
N MET A 86 -12.58 -13.65 -2.87
CA MET A 86 -11.33 -13.07 -3.38
C MET A 86 -11.24 -13.13 -4.91
N ARG A 87 -11.62 -14.27 -5.53
CA ARG A 87 -11.65 -14.43 -6.99
C ARG A 87 -12.67 -13.49 -7.64
N PHE A 88 -13.86 -13.35 -7.05
CA PHE A 88 -14.88 -12.45 -7.58
C PHE A 88 -14.48 -10.99 -7.44
N ASP A 89 -13.86 -10.60 -6.32
CA ASP A 89 -13.30 -9.25 -6.14
C ASP A 89 -12.17 -8.95 -7.15
N GLU A 90 -11.31 -9.93 -7.43
CA GLU A 90 -10.28 -9.80 -8.46
C GLU A 90 -10.91 -9.57 -9.84
N MET A 91 -11.90 -10.39 -10.23
CA MET A 91 -12.64 -10.21 -11.48
C MET A 91 -13.33 -8.84 -11.54
N LEU A 92 -13.94 -8.38 -10.45
CA LEU A 92 -14.63 -7.10 -10.37
C LEU A 92 -13.66 -5.91 -10.53
N SER A 93 -12.40 -6.08 -10.10
CA SER A 93 -11.33 -5.08 -10.24
C SER A 93 -10.91 -4.79 -11.70
N HIS A 94 -11.29 -5.67 -12.63
CA HIS A 94 -11.11 -5.49 -14.07
C HIS A 94 -12.26 -4.74 -14.74
N LEU A 95 -13.38 -4.54 -14.04
CA LEU A 95 -14.58 -3.90 -14.57
C LEU A 95 -14.71 -2.44 -14.06
N PRO A 96 -15.42 -1.55 -14.77
CA PRO A 96 -15.46 -0.12 -14.42
C PRO A 96 -16.17 0.16 -13.09
N CYS A 97 -15.54 0.76 -12.08
CA CYS A 97 -16.25 1.05 -10.81
C CYS A 97 -17.58 1.82 -11.03
N GLU A 98 -18.64 1.31 -10.41
CA GLU A 98 -20.01 1.85 -10.55
C GLU A 98 -20.24 3.03 -9.59
N ASN A 99 -19.67 2.94 -8.38
CA ASN A 99 -19.73 3.99 -7.38
C ASN A 99 -18.35 4.61 -7.18
N ASN A 100 -18.24 5.89 -7.50
CA ASN A 100 -17.00 6.64 -7.25
C ASN A 100 -16.89 7.16 -5.79
N GLY A 101 -17.83 6.77 -4.93
CA GLY A 101 -18.01 7.35 -3.60
C GLY A 101 -18.79 8.67 -3.64
N ILE A 102 -19.42 9.02 -2.51
CA ILE A 102 -20.28 10.21 -2.39
C ILE A 102 -19.53 11.48 -2.79
N TYR A 103 -18.29 11.64 -2.32
CA TYR A 103 -17.46 12.81 -2.60
C TYR A 103 -17.24 13.04 -4.09
N LEU A 104 -16.80 12.00 -4.82
CA LEU A 104 -16.47 12.13 -6.23
C LEU A 104 -17.73 12.29 -7.09
N ASN A 105 -18.84 11.65 -6.69
CA ASN A 105 -20.14 11.83 -7.35
C ASN A 105 -20.68 13.26 -7.19
N ILE A 106 -20.43 13.93 -6.05
CA ILE A 106 -20.80 15.34 -5.86
C ILE A 106 -19.99 16.25 -6.80
N ILE A 107 -18.69 15.98 -6.99
CA ILE A 107 -17.79 16.85 -7.75
C ILE A 107 -17.86 16.62 -9.26
N LEU A 108 -17.82 15.36 -9.67
CA LEU A 108 -17.72 14.97 -11.09
C LEU A 108 -19.08 14.54 -11.68
N GLY A 109 -20.12 14.45 -10.85
CA GLY A 109 -21.41 13.89 -11.25
C GLY A 109 -21.37 12.37 -11.37
N ASN A 110 -22.40 11.80 -12.00
CA ASN A 110 -22.58 10.35 -12.14
C ASN A 110 -21.76 9.75 -13.30
N ILE A 111 -20.48 10.12 -13.41
CA ILE A 111 -19.56 9.66 -14.46
C ILE A 111 -18.57 8.66 -13.85
N SER A 112 -18.48 7.45 -14.39
CA SER A 112 -17.50 6.45 -13.91
C SER A 112 -16.07 6.91 -14.19
N VAL A 113 -15.23 7.03 -13.16
CA VAL A 113 -13.82 7.47 -13.30
C VAL A 113 -12.86 6.27 -13.35
N SER A 114 -13.36 5.15 -13.86
CA SER A 114 -12.58 3.91 -13.89
C SER A 114 -11.66 3.87 -15.09
N ILE A 115 -10.39 3.59 -14.81
CA ILE A 115 -9.30 3.47 -15.76
C ILE A 115 -9.07 1.96 -15.97
N LEU A 116 -9.69 1.41 -17.01
CA LEU A 116 -9.61 -0.03 -17.31
C LEU A 116 -8.19 -0.46 -17.69
N ASN A 117 -7.51 0.35 -18.48
CA ASN A 117 -6.16 0.03 -18.96
C ASN A 117 -5.14 0.08 -17.82
N ARG A 118 -4.50 -1.07 -17.55
CA ARG A 118 -3.47 -1.23 -16.52
C ARG A 118 -2.31 -0.24 -16.68
N MET A 119 -1.86 0.02 -17.90
CA MET A 119 -0.77 0.99 -18.14
C MET A 119 -1.20 2.42 -17.81
N GLN A 120 -2.45 2.79 -18.11
CA GLN A 120 -2.98 4.11 -17.78
C GLN A 120 -3.15 4.29 -16.27
N ARG A 121 -3.57 3.24 -15.54
CA ARG A 121 -3.62 3.27 -14.05
C ARG A 121 -2.26 3.56 -13.44
N ILE A 122 -1.23 2.86 -13.92
CA ILE A 122 0.15 3.06 -13.45
C ILE A 122 0.64 4.47 -13.80
N ARG A 123 0.39 4.94 -15.03
CA ARG A 123 0.77 6.28 -15.47
C ARG A 123 0.09 7.37 -14.62
N TYR A 124 -1.22 7.27 -14.39
CA TYR A 124 -1.96 8.22 -13.58
C TYR A 124 -1.40 8.32 -12.16
N LYS A 125 -1.08 7.17 -11.57
CA LYS A 125 -0.39 7.11 -10.28
C LYS A 125 0.97 7.80 -10.31
N GLU A 126 1.81 7.53 -11.31
CA GLU A 126 3.12 8.17 -11.44
C GLU A 126 3.00 9.69 -11.58
N ASP A 127 2.02 10.15 -12.35
CA ASP A 127 1.74 11.59 -12.53
C ASP A 127 1.21 12.24 -11.25
N TYR A 128 0.45 11.50 -10.44
CA TYR A 128 0.06 11.94 -9.09
C TYR A 128 1.28 12.07 -8.15
N GLU A 129 2.20 11.10 -8.14
CA GLU A 129 3.43 11.17 -7.32
C GLU A 129 4.35 12.31 -7.79
N LYS A 130 4.51 12.50 -9.10
CA LYS A 130 5.25 13.64 -9.68
C LYS A 130 4.59 14.97 -9.35
N PHE A 131 3.25 15.02 -9.34
CA PHE A 131 2.50 16.22 -8.97
C PHE A 131 2.74 16.61 -7.52
N LYS A 132 2.60 15.67 -6.57
CA LYS A 132 2.92 15.90 -5.15
C LYS A 132 4.30 16.51 -4.98
N LEU A 133 5.32 15.87 -5.56
CA LEU A 133 6.70 16.33 -5.41
C LEU A 133 6.92 17.73 -6.01
N ARG A 134 6.41 17.98 -7.23
CA ARG A 134 6.57 19.27 -7.91
C ARG A 134 5.90 20.40 -7.12
N VAL A 135 4.66 20.21 -6.68
CA VAL A 135 3.91 21.24 -5.95
C VAL A 135 4.51 21.46 -4.56
N ASN A 136 4.90 20.40 -3.86
CA ASN A 136 5.56 20.51 -2.56
C ASN A 136 6.91 21.25 -2.66
N LEU A 137 7.69 21.06 -3.74
CA LEU A 137 8.92 21.81 -3.96
C LEU A 137 8.65 23.30 -4.20
N ILE A 138 7.61 23.63 -4.96
CA ILE A 138 7.18 25.03 -5.17
C ILE A 138 6.79 25.66 -3.82
N LEU A 139 5.98 24.97 -3.01
CA LEU A 139 5.57 25.42 -1.68
C LEU A 139 6.77 25.61 -0.74
N PHE A 140 7.73 24.69 -0.77
CA PHE A 140 8.96 24.76 0.02
C PHE A 140 9.81 26.00 -0.32
N VAL A 141 9.93 26.36 -1.60
CA VAL A 141 10.67 27.55 -2.04
C VAL A 141 9.86 28.84 -1.84
N PHE A 142 8.54 28.78 -1.99
CA PHE A 142 7.68 29.95 -1.85
C PHE A 142 7.52 30.38 -0.38
N ALA A 143 7.50 29.44 0.57
CA ALA A 143 7.31 29.75 1.99
C ALA A 143 8.36 30.74 2.57
N PRO A 144 9.68 30.60 2.32
CA PRO A 144 10.67 31.59 2.74
C PRO A 144 10.45 32.97 2.13
N VAL A 145 10.05 33.05 0.85
CA VAL A 145 9.75 34.33 0.19
C VAL A 145 8.61 35.04 0.92
N VAL A 146 7.53 34.32 1.21
CA VAL A 146 6.39 34.85 1.97
C VAL A 146 6.81 35.19 3.40
N TYR A 147 7.67 34.39 4.03
CA TYR A 147 8.16 34.63 5.39
C TYR A 147 8.90 35.97 5.52
N PHE A 148 9.85 36.25 4.60
CA PHE A 148 10.68 37.45 4.65
C PHE A 148 10.02 38.70 4.07
N PHE A 149 9.22 38.56 3.00
CA PHE A 149 8.53 39.68 2.37
C PHE A 149 7.11 39.81 2.93
N HIS A 150 6.90 40.80 3.79
CA HIS A 150 5.61 41.04 4.44
C HIS A 150 4.62 41.74 3.49
N LEU A 151 4.05 40.97 2.56
CA LEU A 151 3.01 41.44 1.63
C LEU A 151 1.77 40.57 1.77
N ARG A 152 0.64 41.19 2.11
CA ARG A 152 -0.65 40.49 2.29
C ARG A 152 -1.09 39.68 1.06
N VAL A 153 -0.78 40.17 -0.14
CA VAL A 153 -1.06 39.47 -1.41
C VAL A 153 -0.23 38.18 -1.52
N LEU A 154 1.01 38.16 -1.03
CA LEU A 154 1.83 36.95 -1.01
C LEU A 154 1.28 35.91 -0.04
N ASP A 155 0.82 36.34 1.14
CA ASP A 155 0.17 35.46 2.11
C ASP A 155 -1.10 34.82 1.51
N ALA A 156 -1.92 35.63 0.85
CA ALA A 156 -3.13 35.14 0.19
C ALA A 156 -2.80 34.19 -0.97
N ALA A 157 -1.81 34.52 -1.80
CA ALA A 157 -1.38 33.67 -2.91
C ALA A 157 -0.84 32.32 -2.41
N TYR A 158 -0.07 32.31 -1.32
CA TYR A 158 0.46 31.09 -0.71
C TYR A 158 -0.66 30.20 -0.17
N ASN A 159 -1.59 30.76 0.61
CA ASN A 159 -2.71 30.00 1.18
C ASN A 159 -3.68 29.53 0.10
N PHE A 160 -3.94 30.35 -0.94
CA PHE A 160 -4.73 29.92 -2.10
C PHE A 160 -4.09 28.75 -2.83
N PHE A 161 -2.76 28.78 -3.00
CA PHE A 161 -2.04 27.68 -3.62
C PHE A 161 -2.10 26.39 -2.79
N LEU A 162 -2.06 26.49 -1.45
CA LEU A 162 -2.29 25.35 -0.55
C LEU A 162 -3.71 24.78 -0.66
N VAL A 163 -4.75 25.63 -0.68
CA VAL A 163 -6.14 25.19 -0.88
C VAL A 163 -6.27 24.43 -2.20
N TRP A 164 -5.77 25.02 -3.29
CA TRP A 164 -5.77 24.38 -4.61
C TRP A 164 -5.04 23.03 -4.58
N TYR A 165 -3.87 22.98 -3.93
CA TYR A 165 -3.08 21.76 -3.83
C TYR A 165 -3.83 20.64 -3.10
N TYR A 166 -4.34 20.89 -1.89
CA TYR A 166 -5.01 19.87 -1.10
C TYR A 166 -6.36 19.45 -1.69
N CYS A 167 -7.14 20.37 -2.27
CA CYS A 167 -8.35 20.02 -3.03
C CYS A 167 -8.02 19.14 -4.26
N THR A 168 -6.90 19.41 -4.93
CA THR A 168 -6.47 18.58 -6.06
C THR A 168 -6.02 17.20 -5.60
N LEU A 169 -5.36 17.10 -4.44
CA LEU A 169 -4.98 15.81 -3.86
C LEU A 169 -6.20 14.95 -3.50
N THR A 170 -7.20 15.52 -2.83
CA THR A 170 -8.40 14.77 -2.41
C THR A 170 -9.14 14.19 -3.62
N ILE A 171 -9.27 14.96 -4.71
CA ILE A 171 -9.85 14.47 -5.97
C ILE A 171 -8.99 13.35 -6.57
N ARG A 172 -7.67 13.57 -6.70
CA ARG A 172 -6.77 12.59 -7.33
C ARG A 172 -6.69 11.28 -6.55
N GLU A 173 -6.69 11.35 -5.22
CA GLU A 173 -6.66 10.18 -4.34
C GLU A 173 -7.98 9.42 -4.33
N SER A 174 -9.11 10.13 -4.36
CA SER A 174 -10.42 9.50 -4.52
C SER A 174 -10.50 8.72 -5.86
N ILE A 175 -9.97 9.29 -6.94
CA ILE A 175 -9.84 8.58 -8.23
C ILE A 175 -8.91 7.36 -8.10
N LEU A 176 -7.78 7.48 -7.39
CA LEU A 176 -6.88 6.34 -7.16
C LEU A 176 -7.55 5.22 -6.36
N GLN A 177 -8.38 5.55 -5.37
CA GLN A 177 -9.15 4.58 -4.58
C GLN A 177 -10.13 3.82 -5.47
N CYS A 178 -10.89 4.50 -6.34
CA CYS A 178 -11.76 3.88 -7.33
C CYS A 178 -11.02 2.96 -8.33
N ASN A 179 -9.70 3.09 -8.43
CA ASN A 179 -8.85 2.36 -9.38
C ASN A 179 -7.91 1.35 -8.68
N GLY A 180 -8.18 1.00 -7.43
CA GLY A 180 -7.50 -0.09 -6.71
C GLY A 180 -6.34 0.35 -5.81
N SER A 181 -6.15 1.65 -5.56
CA SER A 181 -5.18 2.12 -4.56
C SER A 181 -5.76 2.00 -3.15
N ARG A 182 -5.03 1.34 -2.24
CA ARG A 182 -5.46 1.12 -0.85
C ARG A 182 -4.94 2.23 0.06
N ILE A 183 -5.56 3.41 -0.01
CA ILE A 183 -5.24 4.56 0.82
C ILE A 183 -6.03 4.46 2.13
N LYS A 184 -5.36 4.49 3.30
CA LYS A 184 -6.07 4.45 4.59
C LYS A 184 -6.93 5.69 4.79
N GLY A 185 -8.10 5.52 5.42
CA GLY A 185 -9.07 6.60 5.63
C GLY A 185 -8.53 7.82 6.37
N TRP A 186 -7.63 7.63 7.36
CA TRP A 186 -7.00 8.75 8.08
C TRP A 186 -6.25 9.72 7.15
N TRP A 187 -5.48 9.20 6.18
CA TRP A 187 -4.68 10.06 5.30
C TRP A 187 -5.55 10.84 4.33
N LEU A 188 -6.63 10.23 3.85
CA LEU A 188 -7.62 10.94 3.06
C LEU A 188 -8.30 12.05 3.88
N PHE A 189 -8.70 11.75 5.13
CA PHE A 189 -9.25 12.75 6.06
C PHE A 189 -8.25 13.89 6.35
N HIS A 190 -6.98 13.56 6.54
CA HIS A 190 -5.89 14.52 6.75
C HIS A 190 -5.81 15.54 5.60
N HIS A 191 -5.91 15.10 4.34
CA HIS A 191 -5.91 16.02 3.20
C HIS A 191 -7.15 16.93 3.16
N TYR A 192 -8.33 16.41 3.51
CA TYR A 192 -9.53 17.25 3.65
C TYR A 192 -9.37 18.30 4.75
N ALA A 193 -8.88 17.89 5.92
CA ALA A 193 -8.64 18.79 7.05
C ALA A 193 -7.60 19.86 6.69
N SER A 194 -6.54 19.51 5.97
CA SER A 194 -5.54 20.46 5.47
C SER A 194 -6.12 21.46 4.45
N ALA A 195 -7.01 21.03 3.55
CA ALA A 195 -7.71 21.95 2.65
C ALA A 195 -8.58 22.96 3.41
N VAL A 196 -9.32 22.50 4.43
CA VAL A 196 -10.12 23.36 5.31
C VAL A 196 -9.23 24.31 6.10
N LEU A 197 -8.14 23.82 6.67
CA LEU A 197 -7.15 24.62 7.41
C LEU A 197 -6.60 25.75 6.53
N SER A 198 -6.16 25.46 5.31
CA SER A 198 -5.67 26.46 4.36
C SER A 198 -6.76 27.42 3.90
N GLY A 199 -8.01 26.95 3.78
CA GLY A 199 -9.16 27.81 3.47
C GLY A 199 -9.46 28.82 4.57
N ILE A 200 -9.44 28.37 5.83
CA ILE A 200 -9.62 29.25 6.98
C ILE A 200 -8.47 30.28 7.05
N MET A 201 -7.23 29.83 6.85
CA MET A 201 -6.05 30.72 6.78
C MET A 201 -6.18 31.78 5.68
N LEU A 202 -6.70 31.43 4.51
CA LEU A 202 -6.93 32.36 3.40
C LEU A 202 -7.98 33.43 3.76
N THR A 203 -9.02 33.05 4.49
CA THR A 203 -10.10 33.95 4.92
C THR A 203 -9.81 34.72 6.22
N TRP A 204 -8.67 34.46 6.87
CA TRP A 204 -8.31 35.11 8.13
C TRP A 204 -7.94 36.58 7.86
N PRO A 205 -8.71 37.57 8.36
CA PRO A 205 -8.43 38.99 8.12
C PRO A 205 -7.07 39.43 8.65
N ASP A 206 -6.59 40.56 8.14
CA ASP A 206 -5.32 41.16 8.56
C ASP A 206 -5.47 41.90 9.89
N GLY A 207 -5.52 41.13 10.99
CA GLY A 207 -5.62 41.61 12.36
C GLY A 207 -4.35 41.36 13.18
N GLU A 208 -4.30 41.88 14.39
CA GLU A 208 -3.18 41.70 15.32
C GLU A 208 -2.90 40.21 15.61
N CYS A 209 -3.95 39.41 15.75
CA CYS A 209 -3.86 37.97 16.02
C CYS A 209 -3.24 37.21 14.83
N TYR A 210 -3.58 37.62 13.61
CA TYR A 210 -2.96 37.10 12.39
C TYR A 210 -1.47 37.43 12.37
N GLN A 211 -1.11 38.70 12.60
CA GLN A 211 0.27 39.17 12.55
C GLN A 211 1.17 38.48 13.59
N ASN A 212 0.66 38.27 14.80
CA ASN A 212 1.37 37.56 15.86
C ASN A 212 1.61 36.07 15.52
N SER A 213 0.67 35.44 14.81
CA SER A 213 0.75 34.01 14.46
C SER A 213 1.43 33.73 13.12
N ARG A 214 1.51 34.75 12.24
CA ARG A 214 1.91 34.62 10.83
C ARG A 214 3.24 33.91 10.65
N LYS A 215 4.30 34.41 11.27
CA LYS A 215 5.67 33.86 11.11
C LYS A 215 5.75 32.41 11.59
N GLN A 216 5.09 32.11 12.69
CA GLN A 216 5.04 30.75 13.26
C GLN A 216 4.37 29.76 12.29
N LEU A 217 3.23 30.14 11.71
CA LEU A 217 2.48 29.28 10.78
C LEU A 217 3.18 29.10 9.43
N LEU A 218 3.85 30.15 8.93
CA LEU A 218 4.69 30.05 7.73
C LEU A 218 5.93 29.17 7.97
N PHE A 219 6.56 29.29 9.15
CA PHE A 219 7.68 28.43 9.53
C PHE A 219 7.25 26.96 9.65
N PHE A 220 6.08 26.70 10.23
CA PHE A 220 5.48 25.37 10.23
C PHE A 220 5.24 24.84 8.81
N SER A 221 4.70 25.68 7.92
CA SER A 221 4.42 25.28 6.53
C SER A 221 5.70 24.94 5.77
N PHE A 222 6.76 25.71 5.98
CA PHE A 222 8.10 25.40 5.47
C PHE A 222 8.63 24.08 6.01
N TYR A 223 8.54 23.88 7.33
CA TYR A 223 8.98 22.66 8.00
C TYR A 223 8.24 21.41 7.48
N ILE A 224 6.92 21.46 7.37
CA ILE A 224 6.13 20.34 6.83
C ILE A 224 6.51 20.06 5.37
N SER A 225 6.69 21.10 4.54
CA SER A 225 7.14 20.91 3.15
C SER A 225 8.49 20.19 3.06
N PHE A 226 9.41 20.49 3.99
CA PHE A 226 10.68 19.76 4.13
C PHE A 226 10.49 18.30 4.55
N VAL A 227 9.66 18.05 5.57
CA VAL A 227 9.36 16.68 6.03
C VAL A 227 8.70 15.87 4.91
N THR A 228 7.74 16.42 4.19
CA THR A 228 7.08 15.78 3.04
C THR A 228 8.08 15.41 1.94
N PHE A 229 9.10 16.24 1.69
CA PHE A 229 10.18 15.89 0.77
C PHE A 229 10.98 14.67 1.25
N LEU A 230 11.40 14.65 2.53
CA LEU A 230 12.11 13.50 3.11
C LEU A 230 11.26 12.22 3.06
N GLN A 231 9.99 12.33 3.39
CA GLN A 231 9.03 11.22 3.34
C GLN A 231 8.92 10.66 1.91
N CYS A 232 8.74 11.53 0.92
CA CYS A 232 8.59 11.14 -0.48
C CYS A 232 9.82 10.37 -0.97
N GLN A 233 11.04 10.87 -0.71
CA GLN A 233 12.27 10.21 -1.12
C GLN A 233 12.42 8.84 -0.48
N TYR A 234 12.22 8.78 0.84
CA TYR A 234 12.33 7.54 1.60
C TYR A 234 11.31 6.47 1.15
N GLN A 235 10.05 6.88 0.99
CA GLN A 235 8.96 5.98 0.66
C GLN A 235 9.02 5.49 -0.78
N ARG A 236 9.41 6.34 -1.75
CA ARG A 236 9.61 5.92 -3.15
C ARG A 236 10.66 4.81 -3.25
N GLY A 237 11.79 4.95 -2.56
CA GLY A 237 12.83 3.91 -2.51
C GLY A 237 12.34 2.61 -1.86
N CYS A 238 11.59 2.72 -0.76
CA CYS A 238 11.02 1.54 -0.10
C CYS A 238 9.96 0.83 -0.96
N LEU A 239 9.06 1.57 -1.60
CA LEU A 239 8.04 1.00 -2.49
C LEU A 239 8.66 0.36 -3.73
N TYR A 240 9.68 0.99 -4.33
CA TYR A 240 10.42 0.40 -5.45
C TYR A 240 10.99 -0.97 -5.06
N ARG A 241 11.72 -1.04 -3.93
CA ARG A 241 12.29 -2.29 -3.43
C ARG A 241 11.22 -3.34 -3.12
N LEU A 242 10.11 -2.96 -2.50
CA LEU A 242 9.04 -3.90 -2.14
C LEU A 242 8.30 -4.44 -3.37
N LYS A 243 8.13 -3.63 -4.42
CA LYS A 243 7.56 -4.06 -5.70
C LYS A 243 8.50 -5.01 -6.45
N ALA A 244 9.80 -4.70 -6.49
CA ALA A 244 10.79 -5.59 -7.11
C ALA A 244 10.86 -6.97 -6.42
N LEU A 245 10.46 -7.04 -5.15
CA LEU A 245 10.37 -8.28 -4.37
C LEU A 245 9.00 -8.97 -4.44
N GLY A 246 8.05 -8.48 -5.25
CA GLY A 246 6.68 -9.03 -5.33
C GLY A 246 5.81 -8.83 -4.08
N ARG A 247 6.31 -8.14 -3.04
CA ARG A 247 5.68 -8.04 -1.72
C ARG A 247 4.62 -6.95 -1.58
N ARG A 248 4.44 -6.12 -2.59
CA ARG A 248 3.49 -5.00 -2.55
C ARG A 248 2.78 -4.80 -3.88
N HIS A 249 1.55 -4.34 -3.77
CA HIS A 249 0.71 -4.09 -4.92
C HIS A 249 1.25 -2.91 -5.74
N SER A 250 1.14 -3.04 -7.06
CA SER A 250 1.67 -2.03 -7.99
C SER A 250 1.03 -0.65 -7.81
N MET A 251 -0.17 -0.56 -7.22
CA MET A 251 -0.95 0.66 -6.99
C MET A 251 -0.71 1.39 -5.65
N ASP A 252 0.18 0.89 -4.77
CA ASP A 252 0.47 1.53 -3.47
C ASP A 252 1.25 2.87 -3.61
N ILE A 253 0.70 3.96 -3.08
CA ILE A 253 1.26 5.32 -3.17
C ILE A 253 2.10 5.71 -1.94
N THR A 254 2.85 6.81 -2.07
CA THR A 254 3.47 7.46 -0.90
C THR A 254 2.41 8.21 -0.09
N VAL A 255 2.64 8.34 1.22
CA VAL A 255 1.69 8.84 2.21
C VAL A 255 2.39 9.83 3.14
N GLU A 256 1.70 10.88 3.60
CA GLU A 256 2.25 11.93 4.48
C GLU A 256 2.52 11.48 5.92
N GLY A 257 2.46 10.18 6.22
CA GLY A 257 2.94 9.65 7.49
C GLY A 257 3.47 8.24 7.39
N PHE A 258 3.17 7.42 8.39
CA PHE A 258 3.93 6.20 8.63
C PHE A 258 3.11 4.92 8.44
N HIS A 259 3.70 3.93 7.77
CA HIS A 259 3.11 2.61 7.54
C HIS A 259 3.99 1.47 8.06
N THR A 260 3.37 0.34 8.38
CA THR A 260 4.06 -0.86 8.88
C THR A 260 5.15 -1.36 7.95
N TRP A 261 5.03 -1.23 6.62
CA TRP A 261 6.06 -1.71 5.70
C TRP A 261 7.35 -0.87 5.65
N MET A 262 7.38 0.29 6.32
CA MET A 262 8.50 1.23 6.36
C MET A 262 9.56 0.87 7.43
N PHE A 263 9.56 -0.36 7.95
CA PHE A 263 10.31 -0.71 9.16
C PHE A 263 11.84 -0.75 9.04
N ARG A 264 12.41 -0.95 7.84
CA ARG A 264 13.87 -1.10 7.63
C ARG A 264 14.66 0.22 7.63
N GLY A 265 13.98 1.36 7.78
CA GLY A 265 14.60 2.69 7.99
C GLY A 265 13.76 3.61 8.87
N LEU A 266 12.88 3.04 9.70
CA LEU A 266 11.99 3.75 10.63
C LEU A 266 12.73 4.81 11.46
N THR A 267 13.94 4.50 11.93
CA THR A 267 14.68 5.36 12.85
C THR A 267 15.07 6.70 12.24
N PHE A 268 15.25 6.77 10.91
CA PHE A 268 15.67 8.02 10.25
C PHE A 268 14.51 9.01 10.11
N LEU A 269 13.35 8.56 9.64
CA LEU A 269 12.23 9.44 9.31
C LEU A 269 11.36 9.78 10.54
N LEU A 270 11.30 8.88 11.52
CA LEU A 270 10.44 9.01 12.69
C LEU A 270 10.74 10.27 13.54
N PRO A 271 12.00 10.67 13.81
CA PRO A 271 12.29 11.88 14.57
C PRO A 271 11.72 13.13 13.91
N PHE A 272 11.84 13.27 12.59
CA PHE A 272 11.27 14.40 11.84
C PHE A 272 9.74 14.41 11.94
N LEU A 273 9.11 13.25 11.87
CA LEU A 273 7.65 13.16 12.04
C LEU A 273 7.21 13.56 13.45
N ILE A 274 7.88 13.05 14.48
CA ILE A 274 7.57 13.39 15.88
C ILE A 274 7.74 14.89 16.13
N ILE A 275 8.85 15.48 15.65
CA ILE A 275 9.06 16.94 15.74
C ILE A 275 7.92 17.69 15.04
N GLY A 276 7.51 17.24 13.85
CA GLY A 276 6.37 17.82 13.15
C GLY A 276 5.06 17.75 13.92
N TYR A 277 4.78 16.63 14.58
CA TYR A 277 3.55 16.46 15.37
C TYR A 277 3.57 17.30 16.65
N VAL A 278 4.74 17.40 17.31
CA VAL A 278 4.94 18.28 18.46
C VAL A 278 4.77 19.75 18.04
N PHE A 279 5.33 20.14 16.90
CA PHE A 279 5.15 21.48 16.34
C PHE A 279 3.67 21.74 16.00
N GLN A 280 2.97 20.76 15.43
CA GLN A 280 1.54 20.84 15.15
C GLN A 280 0.71 21.05 16.43
N LEU A 281 1.03 20.32 17.49
CA LEU A 281 0.41 20.47 18.80
C LEU A 281 0.74 21.82 19.44
N TYR A 282 1.97 22.30 19.29
CA TYR A 282 2.39 23.62 19.76
C TYR A 282 1.63 24.75 19.06
N ASN A 283 1.39 24.64 17.74
CA ASN A 283 0.55 25.59 17.02
C ASN A 283 -0.91 25.54 17.51
N ALA A 284 -1.44 24.35 17.80
CA ALA A 284 -2.77 24.22 18.42
C ALA A 284 -2.85 24.94 19.77
N TYR A 285 -1.85 24.74 20.63
CA TYR A 285 -1.74 25.40 21.93
C TYR A 285 -1.61 26.93 21.80
N LEU A 286 -0.72 27.40 20.92
CA LEU A 286 -0.49 28.82 20.70
C LEU A 286 -1.77 29.52 20.23
N LEU A 287 -2.46 28.95 19.24
CA LEU A 287 -3.71 29.49 18.72
C LEU A 287 -4.83 29.42 19.76
N TYR A 288 -4.92 28.33 20.53
CA TYR A 288 -5.87 28.23 21.62
C TYR A 288 -5.65 29.33 22.66
N HIS A 289 -4.41 29.51 23.13
CA HIS A 289 -4.06 30.56 24.08
C HIS A 289 -4.35 31.96 23.52
N LEU A 290 -4.02 32.20 22.24
CA LEU A 290 -4.32 33.45 21.58
C LEU A 290 -5.83 33.70 21.49
N SER A 291 -6.63 32.65 21.23
CA SER A 291 -8.10 32.76 21.18
C SER A 291 -8.76 33.10 22.52
N GLN A 292 -8.09 32.82 23.65
CA GLN A 292 -8.57 33.18 24.99
C GLN A 292 -8.24 34.63 25.36
N THR A 293 -7.42 35.32 24.56
CA THR A 293 -7.04 36.72 24.82
C THR A 293 -8.15 37.65 24.34
N TYR A 294 -8.57 38.61 25.18
CA TYR A 294 -9.72 39.50 24.94
C TYR A 294 -9.66 40.31 23.62
N HIS A 295 -8.48 40.43 23.01
CA HIS A 295 -8.27 41.16 21.75
C HIS A 295 -8.56 40.32 20.49
N CYS A 296 -8.67 38.99 20.58
CA CYS A 296 -8.88 38.12 19.42
C CYS A 296 -10.34 37.65 19.32
N ARG A 297 -11.18 38.43 18.62
CA ARG A 297 -12.59 38.05 18.32
C ARG A 297 -12.76 37.21 17.05
N GLU A 298 -11.67 36.89 16.37
CA GLU A 298 -11.66 36.19 15.09
C GLU A 298 -11.90 34.68 15.32
N TRP A 299 -13.03 34.17 14.83
CA TRP A 299 -13.42 32.76 14.98
C TRP A 299 -12.40 31.80 14.34
N GLN A 300 -11.67 32.26 13.33
CA GLN A 300 -10.62 31.51 12.63
C GLN A 300 -9.59 30.97 13.62
N VAL A 301 -9.20 31.75 14.62
CA VAL A 301 -8.17 31.38 15.60
C VAL A 301 -8.59 30.13 16.37
N SER A 302 -9.81 30.12 16.93
CA SER A 302 -10.34 29.01 17.72
C SER A 302 -10.54 27.76 16.87
N VAL A 303 -11.06 27.91 15.65
CA VAL A 303 -11.27 26.77 14.75
C VAL A 303 -9.94 26.18 14.26
N LEU A 304 -8.96 27.02 13.91
CA LEU A 304 -7.62 26.55 13.55
C LEU A 304 -6.96 25.82 14.71
N ALA A 305 -7.08 26.32 15.94
CA ALA A 305 -6.57 25.63 17.12
C ALA A 305 -7.15 24.21 17.25
N LEU A 306 -8.47 24.06 17.08
CA LEU A 306 -9.14 22.76 17.12
C LEU A 306 -8.68 21.83 15.99
N VAL A 307 -8.63 22.33 14.75
CA VAL A 307 -8.22 21.53 13.58
C VAL A 307 -6.76 21.07 13.74
N PHE A 308 -5.85 21.95 14.17
CA PHE A 308 -4.46 21.58 14.46
C PHE A 308 -4.37 20.52 15.56
N LEU A 309 -5.17 20.63 16.62
CA LEU A 309 -5.22 19.64 17.71
C LEU A 309 -5.68 18.27 17.21
N LEU A 310 -6.78 18.22 16.45
CA LEU A 310 -7.30 16.97 15.89
C LEU A 310 -6.29 16.30 14.96
N MET A 311 -5.61 17.09 14.13
CA MET A 311 -4.58 16.60 13.23
C MET A 311 -3.36 16.07 13.98
N ALA A 312 -2.86 16.81 14.98
CA ALA A 312 -1.75 16.37 15.82
C ALA A 312 -2.08 15.06 16.56
N ALA A 313 -3.30 14.96 17.12
CA ALA A 313 -3.77 13.76 17.82
C ALA A 313 -3.84 12.55 16.89
N GLY A 314 -4.51 12.65 15.73
CA GLY A 314 -4.64 11.50 14.84
C GLY A 314 -3.34 11.10 14.14
N ASN A 315 -2.46 12.06 13.82
CA ASN A 315 -1.12 11.77 13.31
C ASN A 315 -0.26 11.04 14.36
N THR A 316 -0.38 11.43 15.63
CA THR A 316 0.30 10.77 16.74
C THR A 316 -0.25 9.37 16.98
N LEU A 317 -1.58 9.20 17.02
CA LEU A 317 -2.23 7.90 17.25
C LEU A 317 -1.88 6.89 16.15
N THR A 318 -1.96 7.29 14.88
CA THR A 318 -1.64 6.40 13.76
C THR A 318 -0.17 5.99 13.73
N THR A 319 0.76 6.90 14.04
CA THR A 319 2.18 6.54 14.18
C THR A 319 2.42 5.66 15.41
N ALA A 320 1.76 5.94 16.54
CA ALA A 320 1.86 5.15 17.76
C ALA A 320 1.37 3.71 17.54
N GLU A 321 0.25 3.52 16.82
CA GLU A 321 -0.26 2.21 16.44
C GLU A 321 0.78 1.41 15.64
N VAL A 322 1.42 2.04 14.65
CA VAL A 322 2.45 1.37 13.83
C VAL A 322 3.71 1.05 14.66
N CYS A 323 4.13 1.96 15.54
CA CYS A 323 5.23 1.73 16.45
C CYS A 323 4.93 0.59 17.43
N PHE A 324 3.73 0.57 18.00
CA PHE A 324 3.27 -0.47 18.92
C PHE A 324 3.22 -1.83 18.21
N HIS A 325 2.66 -1.90 17.00
CA HIS A 325 2.67 -3.12 16.20
C HIS A 325 4.10 -3.60 15.92
N LYS A 326 5.06 -2.69 15.68
CA LYS A 326 6.46 -3.07 15.50
C LYS A 326 7.09 -3.62 16.78
N VAL A 327 6.87 -2.95 17.90
CA VAL A 327 7.39 -3.37 19.21
C VAL A 327 6.80 -4.73 19.55
N ARG A 328 5.48 -4.90 19.41
CA ARG A 328 4.80 -6.18 19.59
C ARG A 328 5.36 -7.25 18.67
N HIS A 329 5.52 -7.00 17.38
CA HIS A 329 6.12 -7.97 16.45
C HIS A 329 7.59 -8.28 16.80
N ARG A 330 8.38 -7.32 17.32
CA ARG A 330 9.75 -7.62 17.80
C ARG A 330 9.74 -8.44 19.08
N LEU A 331 8.75 -8.23 19.94
CA LEU A 331 8.51 -9.04 21.13
C LEU A 331 7.94 -10.42 20.78
N ASP A 332 7.23 -10.58 19.65
CA ASP A 332 6.66 -11.85 19.17
C ASP A 332 7.65 -12.66 18.34
N VAL A 333 8.58 -11.99 17.63
CA VAL A 333 9.85 -12.58 17.17
C VAL A 333 10.78 -12.77 18.38
N ARG A 334 10.23 -13.33 19.47
CA ARG A 334 10.93 -13.91 20.61
C ARG A 334 12.13 -14.67 20.06
N ASP A 335 13.27 -14.48 20.73
CA ASP A 335 14.52 -15.18 20.47
C ASP A 335 14.25 -16.62 20.02
N ARG A 336 14.71 -16.98 18.81
CA ARG A 336 14.67 -18.38 18.37
C ARG A 336 15.57 -19.17 19.32
N LEU A 337 14.95 -19.89 20.25
CA LEU A 337 15.67 -20.63 21.28
C LEU A 337 16.40 -21.83 20.70
N GLN A 338 15.72 -22.56 19.80
CA GLN A 338 16.26 -23.75 19.16
C GLN A 338 15.81 -23.82 17.70
N CYS A 339 16.67 -24.28 16.82
CA CYS A 339 16.40 -24.51 15.41
C CYS A 339 17.00 -25.85 14.97
N TRP A 340 16.14 -26.78 14.60
CA TRP A 340 16.52 -28.10 14.11
C TRP A 340 16.54 -28.08 12.59
N HIS A 341 17.71 -28.30 12.01
CA HIS A 341 17.95 -28.37 10.59
C HIS A 341 18.03 -29.84 10.15
N PHE A 342 17.13 -30.22 9.25
CA PHE A 342 17.13 -31.50 8.55
C PHE A 342 17.46 -31.23 7.09
N ARG A 343 18.72 -31.40 6.70
CA ARG A 343 19.12 -31.24 5.30
C ARG A 343 18.96 -32.57 4.59
N VAL A 344 18.01 -32.63 3.67
CA VAL A 344 17.74 -33.82 2.86
C VAL A 344 18.46 -33.66 1.52
N SER A 345 19.31 -34.63 1.18
CA SER A 345 20.01 -34.71 -0.11
C SER A 345 19.67 -36.03 -0.80
N VAL A 346 19.45 -36.01 -2.11
CA VAL A 346 19.15 -37.22 -2.89
C VAL A 346 20.47 -37.92 -3.24
N LEU A 347 20.61 -39.21 -2.88
CA LEU A 347 21.79 -40.04 -3.15
C LEU A 347 21.65 -40.85 -4.44
N ALA A 348 20.44 -41.33 -4.75
CA ALA A 348 20.15 -42.10 -5.96
C ALA A 348 18.66 -42.01 -6.33
N ALA A 349 18.29 -42.36 -7.57
CA ALA A 349 16.91 -42.45 -8.03
C ALA A 349 16.61 -43.90 -8.47
N GLY A 350 15.57 -44.51 -7.91
CA GLY A 350 15.17 -45.89 -8.22
C GLY A 350 13.91 -46.34 -7.47
N ASN A 351 13.43 -47.55 -7.75
CA ASN A 351 12.29 -48.13 -7.07
C ASN A 351 12.68 -48.67 -5.68
N PHE A 352 11.84 -48.45 -4.68
CA PHE A 352 12.05 -48.97 -3.32
C PHE A 352 11.81 -50.49 -3.28
N GLU A 353 12.85 -51.25 -2.94
CA GLU A 353 12.72 -52.66 -2.58
C GLU A 353 12.49 -52.81 -1.07
N LYS A 354 11.92 -53.94 -0.64
CA LYS A 354 11.61 -54.22 0.78
C LYS A 354 12.83 -54.07 1.70
N LYS A 355 14.03 -54.46 1.22
CA LYS A 355 15.30 -54.31 1.94
C LYS A 355 15.68 -52.84 2.20
N HIS A 356 15.32 -51.93 1.29
CA HIS A 356 15.56 -50.50 1.48
C HIS A 356 14.62 -49.89 2.52
N ILE A 357 13.39 -50.39 2.63
CA ILE A 357 12.41 -49.95 3.63
C ILE A 357 12.86 -50.37 5.03
N GLU A 358 13.23 -51.64 5.21
CA GLU A 358 13.71 -52.15 6.51
C GLU A 358 14.99 -51.42 6.97
N SER A 359 15.92 -51.14 6.04
CA SER A 359 17.11 -50.34 6.34
C SER A 359 16.78 -48.87 6.66
N ALA A 360 15.77 -48.29 6.01
CA ALA A 360 15.35 -46.92 6.26
C ALA A 360 14.69 -46.78 7.64
N GLU A 361 13.83 -47.73 8.03
CA GLU A 361 13.20 -47.74 9.35
C GLU A 361 14.23 -47.81 10.48
N GLU A 362 15.28 -48.63 10.31
CA GLU A 362 16.34 -48.72 11.31
C GLU A 362 17.12 -47.40 11.45
N GLN A 363 17.42 -46.74 10.33
CA GLN A 363 18.09 -45.45 10.34
C GLN A 363 17.21 -44.35 10.95
N LEU A 364 15.90 -44.37 10.69
CA LEU A 364 14.95 -43.47 11.34
C LEU A 364 14.88 -43.70 12.86
N ARG A 365 14.91 -44.97 13.32
CA ARG A 365 15.00 -45.28 14.76
C ARG A 365 16.28 -44.71 15.38
N ILE A 366 17.41 -44.77 14.69
CA ILE A 366 18.68 -44.19 15.15
C ILE A 366 18.57 -42.66 15.25
N ILE A 367 17.97 -41.99 14.25
CA ILE A 367 17.76 -40.53 14.26
C ILE A 367 16.93 -40.12 15.48
N VAL A 368 15.78 -40.77 15.70
CA VAL A 368 14.90 -40.47 16.84
C VAL A 368 15.63 -40.68 18.17
N ARG A 369 16.38 -41.78 18.32
CA ARG A 369 17.19 -42.03 19.52
C ARG A 369 18.22 -40.92 19.74
N LYS A 370 18.94 -40.48 18.70
CA LYS A 370 19.92 -39.40 18.82
C LYS A 370 19.29 -38.06 19.20
N ILE A 371 18.12 -37.72 18.64
CA ILE A 371 17.36 -36.52 19.04
C ILE A 371 17.02 -36.60 20.53
N SER A 372 16.48 -37.73 20.99
CA SER A 372 16.13 -37.95 22.39
C SER A 372 17.36 -37.94 23.33
N THR A 373 18.52 -38.40 22.86
CA THR A 373 19.77 -38.33 23.63
C THR A 373 20.31 -36.91 23.75
N VAL A 374 20.11 -36.05 22.73
CA VAL A 374 20.61 -34.67 22.75
C VAL A 374 19.66 -33.71 23.46
N ALA A 375 18.36 -33.97 23.45
CA ALA A 375 17.36 -33.09 24.06
C ALA A 375 17.65 -32.66 25.52
N PRO A 376 18.16 -33.53 26.43
CA PRO A 376 18.51 -33.13 27.80
C PRO A 376 19.72 -32.19 27.91
N PHE A 377 20.57 -32.12 26.89
CA PHE A 377 21.75 -31.25 26.86
C PHE A 377 21.45 -29.86 26.29
N LEU A 378 20.23 -29.64 25.79
CA LEU A 378 19.80 -28.34 25.29
C LEU A 378 19.24 -27.48 26.43
N PRO A 379 19.30 -26.14 26.33
CA PRO A 379 18.69 -25.26 27.31
C PRO A 379 17.20 -25.54 27.50
N VAL A 380 16.76 -25.51 28.77
CA VAL A 380 15.34 -25.73 29.13
C VAL A 380 14.47 -24.66 28.48
N LEU A 381 13.49 -25.10 27.70
CA LEU A 381 12.55 -24.22 27.02
C LEU A 381 11.54 -23.62 28.03
N PRO A 382 11.18 -22.33 27.91
CA PRO A 382 10.13 -21.72 28.71
C PRO A 382 8.75 -22.32 28.41
N PRO A 383 7.78 -22.25 29.35
CA PRO A 383 6.49 -22.94 29.24
C PRO A 383 5.58 -22.47 28.08
N ASN A 384 5.85 -21.29 27.49
CA ASN A 384 5.07 -20.70 26.40
C ASN A 384 5.88 -20.64 25.10
N CYS A 385 6.29 -21.81 24.59
CA CYS A 385 6.94 -21.93 23.29
C CYS A 385 5.95 -22.40 22.21
N SER A 386 6.10 -21.88 20.99
CA SER A 386 5.51 -22.42 19.78
C SER A 386 6.60 -23.00 18.89
N PHE A 387 6.24 -23.92 17.99
CA PHE A 387 7.15 -24.39 16.94
C PHE A 387 6.64 -23.93 15.58
N ASP A 388 7.57 -23.60 14.69
CA ASP A 388 7.28 -23.30 13.28
C ASP A 388 8.00 -24.35 12.42
N CYS A 389 7.34 -24.85 11.37
CA CYS A 389 7.96 -25.71 10.36
C CYS A 389 8.30 -24.90 9.11
N PHE A 390 9.52 -25.07 8.58
CA PHE A 390 9.96 -24.43 7.34
C PHE A 390 10.49 -25.50 6.39
N ALA A 391 9.99 -25.53 5.16
CA ALA A 391 10.53 -26.33 4.07
C ALA A 391 11.35 -25.43 3.14
N TYR A 392 12.59 -25.82 2.84
CA TYR A 392 13.42 -25.15 1.84
C TYR A 392 13.42 -26.02 0.60
N THR A 393 12.91 -25.48 -0.50
CA THR A 393 12.80 -26.16 -1.80
C THR A 393 13.65 -25.46 -2.84
N ASP A 394 13.82 -26.11 -4.00
CA ASP A 394 14.37 -25.44 -5.18
C ASP A 394 13.44 -24.29 -5.63
N CYS A 395 14.03 -23.27 -6.24
CA CYS A 395 13.33 -22.05 -6.66
C CYS A 395 12.21 -22.29 -7.70
N GLU A 396 12.19 -23.46 -8.32
CA GLU A 396 11.27 -23.83 -9.41
C GLU A 396 10.00 -24.55 -8.91
N VAL A 397 9.92 -24.88 -7.61
CA VAL A 397 8.78 -25.58 -7.03
C VAL A 397 7.64 -24.60 -6.72
N GLU A 398 6.47 -24.83 -7.30
CA GLU A 398 5.26 -24.07 -6.98
C GLU A 398 4.84 -24.30 -5.51
N CYS A 399 4.53 -23.22 -4.79
CA CYS A 399 4.12 -23.28 -3.40
C CYS A 399 2.68 -23.80 -3.30
N PRO A 400 2.41 -24.90 -2.55
CA PRO A 400 1.05 -25.40 -2.34
C PRO A 400 0.15 -24.37 -1.64
N ASP A 401 -1.16 -24.45 -1.87
CA ASP A 401 -2.15 -23.47 -1.37
C ASP A 401 -2.14 -23.28 0.17
N ASP A 402 -1.76 -24.31 0.92
CA ASP A 402 -1.68 -24.29 2.40
C ASP A 402 -0.34 -23.72 2.93
N TRP A 403 0.60 -23.38 2.06
CA TRP A 403 1.93 -22.89 2.41
C TRP A 403 2.11 -21.43 1.97
N SER A 404 3.03 -20.72 2.63
CA SER A 404 3.37 -19.34 2.27
C SER A 404 4.87 -19.16 2.10
N GLU A 405 5.27 -18.47 1.03
CA GLU A 405 6.67 -18.24 0.74
C GLU A 405 7.27 -17.22 1.73
N LEU A 406 8.28 -17.65 2.48
CA LEU A 406 8.96 -16.85 3.48
C LEU A 406 10.41 -16.62 3.08
N LYS A 407 10.97 -15.46 3.46
CA LYS A 407 12.41 -15.22 3.29
C LYS A 407 13.21 -16.15 4.18
N PRO A 408 14.43 -16.57 3.74
CA PRO A 408 15.35 -17.33 4.57
C PRO A 408 15.52 -16.62 5.91
N LYS A 409 15.12 -17.31 6.97
CA LYS A 409 15.23 -16.80 8.34
C LYS A 409 16.61 -17.20 8.84
N THR A 410 17.59 -16.30 8.75
CA THR A 410 18.92 -16.53 9.33
C THR A 410 18.83 -16.53 10.85
N VAL A 411 19.34 -17.59 11.47
CA VAL A 411 19.50 -17.70 12.93
C VAL A 411 20.78 -16.95 13.30
N THR A 412 20.72 -16.04 14.27
CA THR A 412 21.90 -15.58 15.01
C THR A 412 22.32 -16.74 15.92
N THR A 413 23.21 -17.59 15.42
CA THR A 413 23.70 -18.79 16.10
C THR A 413 24.71 -18.44 17.19
N GLU A 414 24.49 -18.91 18.42
CA GLU A 414 25.50 -18.89 19.49
C GLU A 414 26.21 -20.25 19.58
N GLN A 415 25.50 -21.38 19.46
CA GLN A 415 26.07 -22.74 19.47
C GLN A 415 25.38 -23.69 18.47
N MET A 416 26.13 -24.67 17.95
CA MET A 416 25.66 -25.66 16.96
C MET A 416 26.14 -27.07 17.34
N ILE A 417 25.23 -28.04 17.34
CA ILE A 417 25.54 -29.47 17.50
C ILE A 417 25.17 -30.20 16.22
N ASN A 418 26.16 -30.85 15.60
CA ASN A 418 25.93 -31.75 14.47
C ASN A 418 25.65 -33.17 15.01
N LEU A 419 24.46 -33.70 14.70
CA LEU A 419 24.03 -35.04 15.12
C LEU A 419 24.47 -36.14 14.14
N GLY A 420 25.04 -35.75 13.00
CA GLY A 420 25.56 -36.61 11.94
C GLY A 420 24.67 -36.70 10.72
N SER A 421 25.17 -37.43 9.73
CA SER A 421 24.47 -37.76 8.48
C SER A 421 23.97 -39.20 8.51
N PHE A 422 22.75 -39.41 8.01
CA PHE A 422 22.09 -40.72 8.00
C PHE A 422 21.58 -41.03 6.61
N ASN A 423 21.89 -42.24 6.12
CA ASN A 423 21.43 -42.71 4.82
C ASN A 423 20.11 -43.45 4.99
N VAL A 424 19.00 -42.80 4.63
CA VAL A 424 17.64 -43.34 4.72
C VAL A 424 17.20 -43.74 3.31
N GLY A 425 17.49 -44.98 2.92
CA GLY A 425 17.21 -45.48 1.58
C GLY A 425 17.99 -44.71 0.52
N PHE A 426 17.28 -43.92 -0.30
CA PHE A 426 17.85 -43.10 -1.37
C PHE A 426 18.18 -41.66 -0.97
N TYR A 427 17.99 -41.30 0.31
CA TYR A 427 18.21 -39.95 0.80
C TYR A 427 19.29 -39.94 1.88
N SER A 428 20.13 -38.90 1.89
CA SER A 428 20.96 -38.55 3.05
C SER A 428 20.27 -37.46 3.84
N ILE A 429 20.12 -37.65 5.14
CA ILE A 429 19.59 -36.65 6.06
C ILE A 429 20.74 -36.19 6.97
N ASP A 430 21.20 -34.96 6.81
CA ASP A 430 22.12 -34.33 7.74
C ASP A 430 21.33 -33.60 8.83
N LEU A 431 21.57 -33.97 10.08
CA LEU A 431 20.85 -33.42 11.21
C LEU A 431 21.74 -32.48 12.02
N THR A 432 21.28 -31.25 12.22
CA THR A 432 22.00 -30.24 13.01
C THR A 432 21.02 -29.48 13.88
N VAL A 433 21.35 -29.26 15.15
CA VAL A 433 20.58 -28.37 16.04
C VAL A 433 21.41 -27.13 16.37
N CYS A 434 20.82 -25.98 16.15
CA CYS A 434 21.33 -24.68 16.57
C CYS A 434 20.51 -24.22 17.75
N TYR A 435 21.14 -23.71 18.80
CA TYR A 435 20.43 -23.13 19.93
C TYR A 435 21.12 -21.86 20.42
N LYS A 436 20.34 -21.07 21.13
CA LYS A 436 20.80 -19.88 21.85
C LYS A 436 21.14 -20.27 23.28
#